data_AF-A0A0P7YK96-F1
#
_entry.id   AF-A0A0P7YK96-F1
#
_cell.length_a   1.000
_cell.length_b   1.000
_cell.length_c   1.000
_cell.angle_alpha   90.00
_cell.angle_beta   90.00
_cell.angle_gamma   90.00
#
_symmetry.space_group_name_H-M   'P 1'
#
loop_
_entity.id
_entity.type
_entity.pdbx_description
1 polymer ?
#
loop_
_entity_poly.entity_id
_entity_poly.type
_entity_poly.pdbx_seq_one_letter_code
_entity_poly.pdbx_strand_id
1 'polypeptide(L)'
;MANPRIYAGAKLRETRRRLGLTQKDFAGKLGVSLPYLNQMENNKRPVSTTVVLALAQEFGFDVTELASGDSERLVSDMREAMADPVFADDPPPLADLRLTASNAPGLARAFLELHRAYRETHERLASLDEALGREDARMQASPWDEVRDFFHYCDNYIDAVDRAAEHFAQGAGTGGIAAHAVQALRGEGITVQEDDTEILRRFDAQARVLTLSARVAPETRTFQLLLQVALLKQDQLLEAMLDLARFQSDEARAIAKIGLANYFAGAALMPYGAFLAAARETRHDLERLAQLFGASIEQVAHRLSTLQRPGAKGIPFFFVRVDQAGTITKRHSATRLQFARFGGACPLWNVHRAFETPGRFLRQLAETPDGVRYLSIARDVSKPGGHFGAPVRRFAIALGCEVAHAGQLVYGDGLDVGDKQNFEPIGISCRICERVNCHQRAVPPLERRLSIDADRRGVLPYEVG
;
A
#
# COMPACT_ATOMS: atom_id res chain seq x y z
N MET A 1 14.85 -5.04 30.05
CA MET A 1 14.43 -4.30 28.82
C MET A 1 13.37 -3.29 29.24
N ALA A 2 13.53 -2.01 28.92
CA ALA A 2 12.55 -0.99 29.29
C ALA A 2 11.28 -1.19 28.46
N ASN A 3 10.12 -1.28 29.11
CA ASN A 3 8.84 -1.39 28.43
C ASN A 3 8.60 -0.10 27.60
N PRO A 4 8.37 -0.18 26.27
CA PRO A 4 8.17 1.00 25.45
C PRO A 4 6.94 1.78 25.93
N ARG A 5 7.07 3.11 26.07
CA ARG A 5 5.96 3.98 26.48
C ARG A 5 5.00 4.14 25.29
N ILE A 6 3.81 3.55 25.38
CA ILE A 6 2.79 3.59 24.32
C ILE A 6 1.96 4.87 24.47
N TYR A 7 1.94 5.72 23.44
CA TYR A 7 1.09 6.92 23.37
C TYR A 7 0.04 6.72 22.27
N ALA A 8 -1.20 6.40 22.67
CA ALA A 8 -2.27 5.99 21.75
C ALA A 8 -3.58 6.77 22.00
N GLY A 9 -3.49 8.05 22.35
CA GLY A 9 -4.62 8.88 22.75
C GLY A 9 -5.70 9.05 21.68
N ALA A 10 -5.31 9.20 20.41
CA ALA A 10 -6.27 9.22 19.30
C ALA A 10 -7.05 7.90 19.19
N LYS A 11 -6.38 6.75 19.33
CA LYS A 11 -7.00 5.43 19.25
C LYS A 11 -7.93 5.15 20.43
N LEU A 12 -7.55 5.59 21.63
CA LEU A 12 -8.42 5.56 22.81
C LEU A 12 -9.71 6.36 22.58
N ARG A 13 -9.59 7.59 22.05
CA ARG A 13 -10.75 8.44 21.72
C ARG A 13 -11.63 7.83 20.64
N GLU A 14 -11.02 7.28 19.58
CA GLU A 14 -11.73 6.60 18.50
C GLU A 14 -12.50 5.38 19.03
N THR A 15 -11.84 4.52 19.80
CA THR A 15 -12.45 3.32 20.41
C THR A 15 -13.64 3.71 21.29
N ARG A 16 -13.46 4.71 22.15
CA ARG A 16 -14.54 5.23 22.99
C ARG A 16 -15.72 5.72 22.18
N ARG A 17 -15.48 6.52 21.14
CA ARG A 17 -16.54 7.07 20.27
C ARG A 17 -17.27 5.96 19.51
N ARG A 18 -16.54 4.97 18.99
CA ARG A 18 -17.10 3.80 18.29
C ARG A 18 -18.02 2.98 19.20
N LEU A 19 -17.70 2.90 20.49
CA LEU A 19 -18.53 2.24 21.50
C LEU A 19 -19.67 3.10 22.04
N GLY A 20 -19.81 4.36 21.58
CA GLY A 20 -20.84 5.28 22.06
C GLY A 20 -20.70 5.70 23.53
N LEU A 21 -19.51 5.53 24.13
CA LEU A 21 -19.30 5.76 25.56
C LEU A 21 -18.87 7.20 25.87
N THR A 22 -19.36 7.73 26.99
CA THR A 22 -18.82 8.98 27.55
C THR A 22 -17.41 8.74 28.11
N GLN A 23 -16.62 9.80 28.28
CA GLN A 23 -15.28 9.68 28.86
C GLN A 23 -15.34 9.14 30.31
N LYS A 24 -16.41 9.45 31.06
CA LYS A 24 -16.63 8.94 32.41
C LYS A 24 -16.89 7.44 32.41
N ASP A 25 -17.78 6.97 31.54
CA ASP A 25 -18.14 5.54 31.48
C ASP A 25 -16.97 4.70 30.97
N PHE A 26 -16.22 5.24 30.00
CA PHE A 26 -15.03 4.58 29.48
C PHE A 26 -13.92 4.50 30.53
N ALA A 27 -13.71 5.55 31.33
CA ALA A 27 -12.76 5.52 32.45
C ALA A 27 -13.15 4.45 33.48
N GLY A 28 -14.44 4.37 33.81
CA GLY A 28 -14.99 3.36 34.71
C GLY A 28 -14.74 1.93 34.23
N LYS A 29 -15.04 1.64 32.95
CA LYS A 29 -14.77 0.32 32.35
C LYS A 29 -13.29 -0.03 32.28
N LEU A 30 -12.42 0.96 32.10
CA LEU A 30 -10.97 0.77 32.07
C LEU A 30 -10.32 0.72 33.47
N GLY A 31 -11.10 0.86 34.54
CA GLY A 31 -10.59 0.84 35.91
C GLY A 31 -9.65 2.02 36.24
N VAL A 32 -9.79 3.16 35.55
CA VAL A 32 -8.97 4.36 35.76
C VAL A 32 -9.83 5.58 36.09
N SER A 33 -9.23 6.60 36.69
CA SER A 33 -9.94 7.85 36.95
C SER A 33 -10.17 8.65 35.66
N LEU A 34 -11.28 9.40 35.61
CA LEU A 34 -11.60 10.28 34.47
C LEU A 34 -10.46 11.26 34.11
N PRO A 35 -9.80 11.95 35.07
CA PRO A 35 -8.66 12.81 34.75
C PRO A 35 -7.47 12.03 34.16
N TYR A 36 -7.26 10.79 34.60
CA TYR A 36 -6.17 9.95 34.10
C TYR A 36 -6.45 9.47 32.67
N LEU A 37 -7.69 9.04 32.38
CA LEU A 37 -8.12 8.74 31.01
C LEU A 37 -7.98 9.97 30.11
N ASN A 38 -8.38 11.16 30.57
CA ASN A 38 -8.26 12.39 29.81
C ASN A 38 -6.79 12.73 29.46
N GLN A 39 -5.86 12.49 30.39
CA GLN A 39 -4.43 12.65 30.13
C GLN A 39 -3.92 11.65 29.09
N MET A 40 -4.38 10.39 29.11
CA MET A 40 -4.00 9.39 28.12
C MET A 40 -4.63 9.66 26.73
N GLU A 41 -5.90 10.05 26.68
CA GLU A 41 -6.60 10.41 25.43
C GLU A 41 -5.97 11.62 24.71
N ASN A 42 -5.27 12.48 25.45
CA ASN A 42 -4.53 13.61 24.90
C ASN A 42 -3.01 13.40 24.88
N ASN A 43 -2.55 12.14 25.03
CA ASN A 43 -1.13 11.77 25.04
C ASN A 43 -0.25 12.54 26.05
N LYS A 44 -0.83 13.16 27.08
CA LYS A 44 -0.08 13.76 28.21
C LYS A 44 0.52 12.70 29.11
N ARG A 45 -0.03 11.48 29.09
CA ARG A 45 0.53 10.28 29.71
C ARG A 45 0.50 9.10 28.74
N PRO A 46 1.50 8.21 28.79
CA PRO A 46 1.44 6.96 28.06
C PRO A 46 0.32 6.09 28.62
N VAL A 47 -0.23 5.23 27.77
CA VAL A 47 -1.23 4.22 28.14
C VAL A 47 -0.59 3.24 29.13
N SER A 48 -1.19 3.11 30.31
CA SER A 48 -0.69 2.21 31.34
C SER A 48 -0.95 0.74 30.97
N THR A 49 -0.11 -0.16 31.47
CA THR A 49 -0.31 -1.62 31.28
C THR A 49 -1.67 -2.08 31.78
N THR A 50 -2.19 -1.49 32.86
CA THR A 50 -3.55 -1.75 33.37
C THR A 50 -4.63 -1.39 32.36
N VAL A 51 -4.51 -0.25 31.67
CA VAL A 51 -5.48 0.16 30.64
C VAL A 51 -5.37 -0.72 29.41
N VAL A 52 -4.16 -1.11 29.02
CA VAL A 52 -3.93 -2.07 27.92
C VAL A 52 -4.62 -3.41 28.20
N LEU A 53 -4.45 -3.94 29.42
CA LEU A 53 -5.10 -5.18 29.84
C LEU A 53 -6.63 -5.04 29.88
N ALA A 54 -7.14 -3.93 30.43
CA ALA A 54 -8.57 -3.66 30.46
C ALA A 54 -9.16 -3.52 29.05
N LEU A 55 -8.43 -2.90 28.11
CA LEU A 55 -8.85 -2.83 26.71
C LEU A 55 -8.96 -4.22 26.07
N ALA A 56 -8.00 -5.09 26.33
CA ALA A 56 -8.02 -6.46 25.81
C ALA A 56 -9.16 -7.29 26.44
N GLN A 57 -9.38 -7.18 27.75
CA GLN A 57 -10.35 -7.99 28.49
C GLN A 57 -11.80 -7.53 28.27
N GLU A 58 -12.07 -6.23 28.39
CA GLU A 58 -13.43 -5.69 28.35
C GLU A 58 -13.94 -5.48 26.92
N PHE A 59 -13.04 -5.29 25.96
CA PHE A 59 -13.40 -4.90 24.59
C PHE A 59 -12.78 -5.80 23.51
N GLY A 60 -12.07 -6.87 23.87
CA GLY A 60 -11.43 -7.77 22.91
C GLY A 60 -10.38 -7.06 22.04
N PHE A 61 -9.80 -5.96 22.52
CA PHE A 61 -8.92 -5.11 21.74
C PHE A 61 -7.53 -5.73 21.57
N ASP A 62 -7.04 -5.86 20.33
CA ASP A 62 -5.68 -6.34 20.05
C ASP A 62 -4.67 -5.24 20.43
N VAL A 63 -3.83 -5.52 21.42
CA VAL A 63 -2.81 -4.59 21.95
C VAL A 63 -1.83 -4.13 20.86
N THR A 64 -1.63 -4.92 19.80
CA THR A 64 -0.79 -4.53 18.67
C THR A 64 -1.38 -3.38 17.86
N GLU A 65 -2.69 -3.10 17.96
CA GLU A 65 -3.34 -1.96 17.32
C GLU A 65 -3.11 -0.62 18.04
N LEU A 66 -2.72 -0.63 19.33
CA LEU A 66 -2.35 0.60 20.04
C LEU A 66 -0.98 1.13 19.59
N ALA A 67 -0.16 0.28 18.97
CA ALA A 67 1.17 0.58 18.46
C ALA A 67 1.20 0.78 16.93
N SER A 68 0.04 0.76 16.25
CA SER A 68 -0.05 0.76 14.78
C SER A 68 0.72 1.89 14.11
N GLY A 69 1.36 1.55 12.98
CA GLY A 69 2.21 2.43 12.16
C GLY A 69 1.52 3.58 11.42
N ASP A 70 0.21 3.80 11.62
CA ASP A 70 -0.53 4.92 11.04
C ASP A 70 0.08 6.28 11.42
N SER A 71 0.52 6.43 12.68
CA SER A 71 1.20 7.67 13.10
C SER A 71 2.59 7.79 12.50
N GLU A 72 3.31 6.69 12.24
CA GLU A 72 4.63 6.75 11.60
C GLU A 72 4.49 7.15 10.11
N ARG A 73 3.50 6.60 9.39
CA ARG A 73 3.17 6.97 8.01
C ARG A 73 2.82 8.43 7.88
N LEU A 74 1.89 8.90 8.72
CA LEU A 74 1.44 10.28 8.72
C LEU A 74 2.58 11.26 9.04
N VAL A 75 3.51 10.89 9.96
CA VAL A 75 4.72 11.67 10.22
C VAL A 75 5.63 11.74 8.99
N SER A 76 5.81 10.63 8.28
CA SER A 76 6.64 10.63 7.06
C SER A 76 6.02 11.48 5.96
N ASP A 77 4.71 11.39 5.75
CA ASP A 77 3.99 12.23 4.78
C ASP A 77 4.11 13.71 5.15
N MET A 78 3.96 14.05 6.44
CA MET A 78 4.16 15.42 6.92
C MET A 78 5.60 15.88 6.69
N ARG A 79 6.60 15.02 6.92
CA ARG A 79 8.01 15.37 6.64
C ARG A 79 8.23 15.61 5.14
N GLU A 80 7.65 14.80 4.27
CA GLU A 80 7.69 15.02 2.81
C GLU A 80 7.05 16.36 2.42
N ALA A 81 5.92 16.73 3.05
CA ALA A 81 5.28 18.03 2.81
C ALA A 81 6.12 19.21 3.33
N MET A 82 6.70 19.08 4.53
CA MET A 82 7.57 20.12 5.11
C MET A 82 8.88 20.31 4.34
N ALA A 83 9.27 19.35 3.50
CA ALA A 83 10.44 19.45 2.62
C ALA A 83 10.25 20.42 1.44
N ASP A 84 9.02 20.91 1.21
CA ASP A 84 8.76 21.87 0.15
C ASP A 84 9.40 23.23 0.47
N PRO A 85 10.05 23.91 -0.50
CA PRO A 85 10.70 25.20 -0.30
C PRO A 85 9.81 26.29 0.31
N VAL A 86 8.47 26.18 0.20
CA VAL A 86 7.53 27.11 0.84
C VAL A 86 7.66 27.14 2.38
N PHE A 87 8.28 26.12 2.98
CA PHE A 87 8.51 26.01 4.43
C PHE A 87 9.98 26.18 4.83
N ALA A 88 10.87 26.59 3.91
CA ALA A 88 12.33 26.57 4.13
C ALA A 88 12.81 27.49 5.27
N ASP A 89 12.06 28.54 5.59
CA ASP A 89 12.47 29.55 6.58
C ASP A 89 12.38 29.06 8.03
N ASP A 90 11.37 28.22 8.36
CA ASP A 90 11.15 27.70 9.71
C ASP A 90 10.38 26.36 9.69
N PRO A 91 11.02 25.26 9.25
CA PRO A 91 10.37 23.97 9.23
C PRO A 91 10.16 23.44 10.65
N PRO A 92 8.96 22.94 11.00
CA PRO A 92 8.68 22.43 12.33
C PRO A 92 9.55 21.20 12.63
N PRO A 93 10.07 21.07 13.87
CA PRO A 93 10.90 19.94 14.24
C PRO A 93 10.14 18.62 14.19
N LEU A 94 10.85 17.52 13.94
CA LEU A 94 10.25 16.17 13.84
C LEU A 94 9.41 15.78 15.07
N ALA A 95 9.75 16.31 16.25
CA ALA A 95 8.96 16.11 17.47
C ALA A 95 7.53 16.65 17.34
N ASP A 96 7.36 17.80 16.70
CA ASP A 96 6.07 18.46 16.52
C ASP A 96 5.22 17.76 15.46
N LEU A 97 5.87 17.24 14.41
CA LEU A 97 5.22 16.38 13.42
C LEU A 97 4.66 15.10 14.08
N ARG A 98 5.46 14.45 14.94
CA ARG A 98 5.03 13.29 15.73
C ARG A 98 3.86 13.60 16.64
N LEU A 99 3.92 14.72 17.36
CA LEU A 99 2.83 15.18 18.22
C LEU A 99 1.55 15.43 17.42
N THR A 100 1.67 16.06 16.25
CA THR A 100 0.52 16.39 15.39
C THR A 100 -0.12 15.13 14.82
N ALA A 101 0.67 14.20 14.28
CA ALA A 101 0.17 12.92 13.79
C ALA A 101 -0.53 12.10 14.88
N SER A 102 0.02 12.11 16.10
CA SER A 102 -0.55 11.36 17.24
C SER A 102 -1.79 12.01 17.86
N ASN A 103 -1.86 13.35 17.89
CA ASN A 103 -2.90 14.08 18.63
C ASN A 103 -4.00 14.66 17.74
N ALA A 104 -3.68 15.02 16.51
CA ALA A 104 -4.58 15.66 15.57
C ALA A 104 -4.46 15.04 14.15
N PRO A 105 -4.60 13.71 13.99
CA PRO A 105 -4.42 13.05 12.69
C PRO A 105 -5.39 13.53 11.61
N GLY A 106 -6.61 13.96 11.99
CA GLY A 106 -7.56 14.57 11.06
C GLY A 106 -7.07 15.90 10.49
N LEU A 107 -6.44 16.74 11.32
CA LEU A 107 -5.85 18.01 10.91
C LEU A 107 -4.61 17.77 10.04
N ALA A 108 -3.74 16.86 10.46
CA ALA A 108 -2.56 16.47 9.67
C ALA A 108 -2.95 16.00 8.26
N ARG A 109 -3.98 15.15 8.14
CA ARG A 109 -4.50 14.71 6.84
C ARG A 109 -5.06 15.88 6.02
N ALA A 110 -5.86 16.76 6.63
CA ALA A 110 -6.38 17.95 5.94
C ALA A 110 -5.27 18.89 5.46
N PHE A 111 -4.22 19.07 6.26
CA PHE A 111 -3.03 19.83 5.88
C PHE A 111 -2.29 19.19 4.69
N LEU A 112 -2.10 17.86 4.71
CA LEU A 112 -1.46 17.14 3.61
C LEU A 112 -2.25 17.25 2.30
N GLU A 113 -3.58 17.20 2.37
CA GLU A 113 -4.45 17.45 1.21
C GLU A 113 -4.29 18.88 0.68
N LEU A 114 -4.24 19.88 1.57
CA LEU A 114 -3.97 21.27 1.19
C LEU A 114 -2.59 21.42 0.52
N HIS A 115 -1.55 20.81 1.08
CA HIS A 115 -0.21 20.85 0.52
C HIS A 115 -0.14 20.17 -0.85
N ARG A 116 -0.82 19.03 -1.03
CA ARG A 116 -0.95 18.38 -2.35
C ARG A 116 -1.61 19.32 -3.35
N ALA A 117 -2.72 19.96 -2.99
CA ALA A 117 -3.40 20.91 -3.87
C ALA A 117 -2.50 22.11 -4.22
N TYR A 118 -1.72 22.62 -3.26
CA TYR A 118 -0.71 23.67 -3.49
C TYR A 118 0.37 23.24 -4.50
N ARG A 119 0.95 22.04 -4.32
CA ARG A 119 1.96 21.45 -5.21
C ARG A 119 1.45 21.28 -6.63
N GLU A 120 0.28 20.66 -6.78
CA GLU A 120 -0.35 20.45 -8.08
C GLU A 120 -0.64 21.78 -8.78
N THR A 121 -1.04 22.80 -8.01
CA THR A 121 -1.27 24.14 -8.56
C THR A 121 0.03 24.80 -9.02
N HIS A 122 1.11 24.69 -8.25
CA HIS A 122 2.42 25.22 -8.64
C HIS A 122 3.02 24.47 -9.84
N GLU A 123 2.88 23.15 -9.89
CA GLU A 123 3.29 22.35 -11.05
C GLU A 123 2.45 22.69 -12.29
N ARG A 124 1.14 22.91 -12.13
CA ARG A 124 0.27 23.38 -13.22
C ARG A 124 0.62 24.79 -13.67
N LEU A 125 0.89 25.72 -12.77
CA LEU A 125 1.34 27.09 -13.09
C LEU A 125 2.68 27.06 -13.84
N ALA A 126 3.63 26.24 -13.39
CA ALA A 126 4.89 26.01 -14.09
C ALA A 126 4.69 25.36 -15.49
N SER A 127 3.65 24.54 -15.66
CA SER A 127 3.28 23.96 -16.97
C SER A 127 2.42 24.89 -17.85
N LEU A 128 1.71 25.85 -17.24
CA LEU A 128 0.89 26.87 -17.91
C LEU A 128 1.75 27.99 -18.49
N ASP A 129 2.92 28.26 -17.91
CA ASP A 129 3.97 29.09 -18.54
C ASP A 129 4.48 28.47 -19.86
N GLU A 130 4.32 27.15 -20.05
CA GLU A 130 4.69 26.43 -21.29
C GLU A 130 3.51 26.24 -22.27
N ALA A 131 2.26 26.34 -21.79
CA ALA A 131 1.07 26.10 -22.60
C ALA A 131 -0.08 27.03 -22.17
N LEU A 132 -0.09 28.24 -22.71
CA LEU A 132 -1.23 29.16 -22.61
C LEU A 132 -2.54 28.47 -23.04
N GLY A 133 -3.47 28.38 -22.08
CA GLY A 133 -4.90 28.35 -22.38
C GLY A 133 -5.61 27.06 -22.01
N ARG A 134 -5.85 26.84 -20.70
CA ARG A 134 -7.14 26.34 -20.17
C ARG A 134 -7.37 26.88 -18.76
N GLU A 135 -8.11 27.97 -18.67
CA GLU A 135 -8.82 28.37 -17.44
C GLU A 135 -9.97 27.37 -17.21
N ASP A 136 -10.26 27.04 -15.95
CA ASP A 136 -11.37 26.19 -15.46
C ASP A 136 -11.13 24.70 -15.14
N ALA A 137 -9.95 24.32 -14.64
CA ALA A 137 -9.80 23.04 -13.91
C ALA A 137 -9.64 23.29 -12.39
N ARG A 138 -10.72 23.15 -11.63
CA ARG A 138 -10.72 23.22 -10.16
C ARG A 138 -9.66 22.28 -9.55
N MET A 139 -9.04 22.74 -8.45
CA MET A 139 -8.13 21.97 -7.56
C MET A 139 -8.86 20.76 -6.95
N GLN A 140 -8.91 19.64 -7.67
CA GLN A 140 -9.31 18.35 -7.10
C GLN A 140 -8.13 17.40 -7.24
N ALA A 141 -7.79 16.73 -6.13
CA ALA A 141 -6.84 15.62 -6.16
C ALA A 141 -7.30 14.62 -7.23
N SER A 142 -6.35 14.05 -7.98
CA SER A 142 -6.69 13.05 -8.98
C SER A 142 -7.51 11.92 -8.32
N PRO A 143 -8.60 11.45 -8.94
CA PRO A 143 -9.38 10.32 -8.42
C PRO A 143 -8.52 9.09 -8.09
N TRP A 144 -7.44 8.89 -8.85
CA TRP A 144 -6.46 7.83 -8.61
C TRP A 144 -5.67 8.00 -7.32
N ASP A 145 -5.34 9.24 -6.96
CA ASP A 145 -4.59 9.59 -5.76
C ASP A 145 -5.44 9.44 -4.50
N GLU A 146 -6.72 9.83 -4.56
CA GLU A 146 -7.67 9.62 -3.47
C GLU A 146 -7.85 8.11 -3.15
N VAL A 147 -8.08 7.30 -4.17
CA VAL A 147 -8.25 5.84 -4.02
C VAL A 147 -6.99 5.21 -3.44
N ARG A 148 -5.82 5.62 -3.93
CA ARG A 148 -4.53 5.15 -3.44
C ARG A 148 -4.35 5.46 -1.96
N ASP A 149 -4.64 6.69 -1.55
CA ASP A 149 -4.48 7.11 -0.16
C ASP A 149 -5.47 6.37 0.75
N PHE A 150 -6.70 6.09 0.29
CA PHE A 150 -7.64 5.22 0.98
C PHE A 150 -7.06 3.82 1.30
N PHE A 151 -6.53 3.11 0.30
CA PHE A 151 -5.92 1.79 0.53
C PHE A 151 -4.66 1.86 1.42
N HIS A 152 -3.92 2.97 1.36
CA HIS A 152 -2.74 3.19 2.19
C HIS A 152 -3.10 3.36 3.67
N TYR A 153 -4.16 4.11 3.99
CA TYR A 153 -4.60 4.33 5.37
C TYR A 153 -5.36 3.15 5.99
N CYS A 154 -5.71 2.12 5.20
CA CYS A 154 -6.30 0.88 5.70
C CYS A 154 -5.28 -0.26 5.84
N ASP A 155 -3.98 0.03 5.96
CA ASP A 155 -2.91 -0.99 6.04
C ASP A 155 -2.93 -2.01 4.87
N ASN A 156 -3.55 -1.63 3.75
CA ASN A 156 -3.83 -2.52 2.63
C ASN A 156 -4.56 -3.84 3.03
N TYR A 157 -5.33 -3.81 4.12
CA TYR A 157 -6.16 -4.93 4.58
C TYR A 157 -7.58 -4.47 4.91
N ILE A 158 -8.56 -5.16 4.32
CA ILE A 158 -9.98 -4.79 4.44
C ILE A 158 -10.74 -5.99 4.99
N ASP A 159 -10.81 -6.07 6.31
CA ASP A 159 -11.28 -7.26 7.05
C ASP A 159 -12.64 -7.78 6.57
N ALA A 160 -13.62 -6.90 6.41
CA ALA A 160 -14.97 -7.29 6.01
C ALA A 160 -15.00 -7.90 4.60
N VAL A 161 -14.27 -7.31 3.65
CA VAL A 161 -14.19 -7.80 2.26
C VAL A 161 -13.37 -9.09 2.20
N ASP A 162 -12.29 -9.18 2.98
CA ASP A 162 -11.43 -10.36 3.04
C ASP A 162 -12.17 -11.59 3.58
N ARG A 163 -12.93 -11.41 4.69
CA ARG A 163 -13.77 -12.47 5.27
C ARG A 163 -14.91 -12.89 4.36
N ALA A 164 -15.56 -11.94 3.68
CA ALA A 164 -16.60 -12.26 2.71
C ALA A 164 -16.05 -13.10 1.56
N ALA A 165 -14.85 -12.77 1.07
CA ALA A 165 -14.17 -13.52 0.02
C ALA A 165 -13.73 -14.93 0.48
N GLU A 166 -13.19 -15.05 1.70
CA GLU A 166 -12.83 -16.34 2.30
C GLU A 166 -14.05 -17.23 2.52
N HIS A 167 -15.17 -16.66 2.98
CA HIS A 167 -16.43 -17.39 3.11
C HIS A 167 -16.97 -17.85 1.75
N PHE A 168 -16.92 -16.99 0.73
CA PHE A 168 -17.29 -17.37 -0.64
C PHE A 168 -16.45 -18.55 -1.14
N ALA A 169 -15.13 -18.52 -0.90
CA ALA A 169 -14.23 -19.59 -1.35
C ALA A 169 -14.48 -20.95 -0.68
N GLN A 170 -15.11 -21.00 0.50
CA GLN A 170 -15.48 -22.26 1.18
C GLN A 170 -16.45 -23.11 0.34
N GLY A 171 -17.25 -22.48 -0.52
CA GLY A 171 -18.19 -23.16 -1.42
C GLY A 171 -17.54 -23.84 -2.63
N ALA A 172 -16.22 -23.66 -2.85
CA ALA A 172 -15.56 -24.11 -4.07
C ALA A 172 -15.49 -25.63 -4.25
N GLY A 173 -15.37 -26.38 -3.14
CA GLY A 173 -15.25 -27.83 -3.15
C GLY A 173 -14.13 -28.33 -4.09
N THR A 174 -14.33 -29.51 -4.68
CA THR A 174 -13.35 -30.15 -5.58
C THR A 174 -13.32 -29.55 -6.99
N GLY A 175 -14.36 -28.80 -7.40
CA GLY A 175 -14.44 -28.15 -8.71
C GLY A 175 -13.57 -26.89 -8.83
N GLY A 176 -13.04 -26.39 -7.71
CA GLY A 176 -12.19 -25.21 -7.67
C GLY A 176 -12.97 -23.89 -7.76
N ILE A 177 -12.26 -22.80 -7.46
CA ILE A 177 -12.85 -21.47 -7.29
C ILE A 177 -13.47 -20.90 -8.57
N ALA A 178 -12.91 -21.23 -9.75
CA ALA A 178 -13.44 -20.79 -11.04
C ALA A 178 -14.82 -21.40 -11.34
N ALA A 179 -14.97 -22.72 -11.14
CA ALA A 179 -16.25 -23.41 -11.33
C ALA A 179 -17.31 -22.88 -10.35
N HIS A 180 -16.91 -22.63 -9.10
CA HIS A 180 -17.78 -22.04 -8.09
C HIS A 180 -18.25 -20.63 -8.47
N ALA A 181 -17.35 -19.78 -8.98
CA ALA A 181 -17.72 -18.45 -9.47
C ALA A 181 -18.74 -18.52 -10.62
N VAL A 182 -18.54 -19.43 -11.58
CA VAL A 182 -19.50 -19.65 -12.67
C VAL A 182 -20.84 -20.14 -12.14
N GLN A 183 -20.86 -21.07 -11.18
CA GLN A 183 -22.09 -21.55 -10.56
C GLN A 183 -22.82 -20.43 -9.80
N ALA A 184 -22.09 -19.60 -9.04
CA ALA A 184 -22.64 -18.49 -8.30
C ALA A 184 -23.28 -17.45 -9.22
N LEU A 185 -22.66 -17.16 -10.37
CA LEU A 185 -23.23 -16.29 -11.41
C LEU A 185 -24.44 -16.93 -12.11
N ARG A 186 -24.37 -18.23 -12.40
CA ARG A 186 -25.50 -18.97 -12.99
C ARG A 186 -26.71 -19.00 -12.05
N GLY A 187 -26.48 -19.09 -10.74
CA GLY A 187 -27.55 -18.97 -9.72
C GLY A 187 -28.25 -17.62 -9.74
N GLU A 188 -27.57 -16.57 -10.21
CA GLU A 188 -28.14 -15.26 -10.51
C GLU A 188 -28.70 -15.20 -11.95
N GLY A 189 -28.86 -16.31 -12.67
CA GLY A 189 -29.32 -16.29 -14.06
C GLY A 189 -28.38 -15.56 -15.02
N ILE A 190 -27.07 -15.55 -14.74
CA ILE A 190 -26.05 -14.97 -15.62
C ILE A 190 -25.35 -16.09 -16.40
N THR A 191 -25.30 -15.94 -17.71
CA THR A 191 -24.55 -16.84 -18.59
C THR A 191 -23.12 -16.34 -18.71
N VAL A 192 -22.16 -17.20 -18.39
CA VAL A 192 -20.73 -16.94 -18.60
C VAL A 192 -20.32 -17.55 -19.93
N GLN A 193 -19.65 -16.77 -20.78
CA GLN A 193 -19.09 -17.23 -22.04
C GLN A 193 -17.70 -16.65 -22.28
N GLU A 194 -16.95 -17.28 -23.17
CA GLU A 194 -15.65 -16.79 -23.65
C GLU A 194 -15.77 -16.34 -25.10
N ASP A 195 -15.02 -15.30 -25.47
CA ASP A 195 -14.99 -14.77 -26.83
C ASP A 195 -13.56 -14.34 -27.22
N ASP A 196 -13.24 -14.37 -28.51
CA ASP A 196 -11.94 -13.92 -29.01
C ASP A 196 -11.90 -12.39 -29.14
N THR A 197 -11.66 -11.72 -28.02
CA THR A 197 -11.68 -10.25 -27.92
C THR A 197 -10.51 -9.70 -27.10
N GLU A 198 -10.14 -8.44 -27.36
CA GLU A 198 -9.15 -7.71 -26.57
C GLU A 198 -9.70 -7.24 -25.21
N ILE A 199 -11.03 -7.11 -25.09
CA ILE A 199 -11.68 -6.67 -23.85
C ILE A 199 -11.65 -7.81 -22.83
N LEU A 200 -10.93 -7.62 -21.72
CA LEU A 200 -10.73 -8.65 -20.68
C LEU A 200 -12.05 -9.24 -20.15
N ARG A 201 -13.05 -8.37 -19.95
CA ARG A 201 -14.34 -8.69 -19.35
C ARG A 201 -15.40 -7.69 -19.84
N ARG A 202 -16.55 -8.19 -20.28
CA ARG A 202 -17.75 -7.38 -20.56
C ARG A 202 -18.97 -8.03 -19.94
N PHE A 203 -19.69 -7.29 -19.12
CA PHE A 203 -20.98 -7.73 -18.57
C PHE A 203 -22.11 -6.94 -19.23
N ASP A 204 -23.01 -7.64 -19.90
CA ASP A 204 -24.27 -7.08 -20.41
C ASP A 204 -25.37 -7.35 -19.40
N ALA A 205 -25.84 -6.30 -18.73
CA ALA A 205 -26.87 -6.40 -17.70
C ALA A 205 -28.27 -6.71 -18.28
N GLN A 206 -28.56 -6.29 -19.52
CA GLN A 206 -29.85 -6.56 -20.15
C GLN A 206 -29.94 -8.00 -20.63
N ALA A 207 -28.89 -8.49 -21.29
CA ALA A 207 -28.81 -9.87 -21.75
C ALA A 207 -28.46 -10.86 -20.62
N ARG A 208 -27.98 -10.37 -19.47
CA ARG A 208 -27.39 -11.15 -18.37
C ARG A 208 -26.27 -12.07 -18.84
N VAL A 209 -25.37 -11.54 -19.67
CA VAL A 209 -24.24 -12.29 -20.23
C VAL A 209 -22.92 -11.67 -19.78
N LEU A 210 -22.06 -12.49 -19.18
CA LEU A 210 -20.67 -12.16 -18.90
C LEU A 210 -19.78 -12.79 -19.96
N THR A 211 -19.18 -11.95 -20.81
CA THR A 211 -18.15 -12.37 -21.77
C THR A 211 -16.76 -12.14 -21.18
N LEU A 212 -15.91 -13.16 -21.22
CA LEU A 212 -14.49 -13.10 -20.88
C LEU A 212 -13.63 -13.26 -22.14
N SER A 213 -12.50 -12.57 -22.19
CA SER A 213 -11.55 -12.78 -23.29
C SER A 213 -10.95 -14.20 -23.24
N ALA A 214 -10.92 -14.87 -24.38
CA ALA A 214 -10.17 -16.12 -24.57
C ALA A 214 -8.66 -15.88 -24.77
N ARG A 215 -8.23 -14.63 -25.03
CA ARG A 215 -6.83 -14.25 -25.29
C ARG A 215 -5.98 -14.12 -24.02
N VAL A 216 -6.60 -14.06 -22.85
CA VAL A 216 -5.90 -13.82 -21.58
C VAL A 216 -5.60 -15.12 -20.83
N ALA A 217 -4.56 -15.07 -20.00
CA ALA A 217 -4.14 -16.21 -19.21
C ALA A 217 -5.25 -16.70 -18.25
N PRO A 218 -5.34 -18.02 -17.97
CA PRO A 218 -6.41 -18.61 -17.15
C PRO A 218 -6.59 -17.96 -15.78
N GLU A 219 -5.49 -17.57 -15.12
CA GLU A 219 -5.48 -16.90 -13.83
C GLU A 219 -6.09 -15.49 -13.90
N THR A 220 -5.90 -14.78 -15.02
CA THR A 220 -6.53 -13.47 -15.25
C THR A 220 -8.02 -13.64 -15.48
N ARG A 221 -8.43 -14.65 -16.25
CA ARG A 221 -9.83 -14.96 -16.52
C ARG A 221 -10.60 -15.34 -15.25
N THR A 222 -10.01 -16.21 -14.42
CA THR A 222 -10.57 -16.58 -13.10
C THR A 222 -10.72 -15.35 -12.21
N PHE A 223 -9.72 -14.47 -12.20
CA PHE A 223 -9.79 -13.23 -11.43
C PHE A 223 -10.89 -12.29 -11.92
N GLN A 224 -11.10 -12.17 -13.24
CA GLN A 224 -12.20 -11.38 -13.81
C GLN A 224 -13.58 -11.94 -13.45
N LEU A 225 -13.72 -13.28 -13.37
CA LEU A 225 -14.94 -13.93 -12.87
C LEU A 225 -15.23 -13.54 -11.43
N LEU A 226 -14.24 -13.67 -10.55
CA LEU A 226 -14.39 -13.36 -9.12
C LEU A 226 -14.65 -11.89 -8.87
N LEU A 227 -14.05 -11.01 -9.68
CA LEU A 227 -14.34 -9.58 -9.65
C LEU A 227 -15.80 -9.30 -10.01
N GLN A 228 -16.34 -9.98 -11.04
CA GLN A 228 -17.74 -9.82 -11.40
C GLN A 228 -18.68 -10.38 -10.32
N VAL A 229 -18.31 -11.48 -9.66
CA VAL A 229 -19.03 -11.99 -8.49
C VAL A 229 -19.06 -10.93 -7.38
N ALA A 230 -17.93 -10.27 -7.09
CA ALA A 230 -17.86 -9.21 -6.09
C ALA A 230 -18.82 -8.06 -6.42
N LEU A 231 -18.79 -7.56 -7.66
CA LEU A 231 -19.63 -6.43 -8.08
C LEU A 231 -21.13 -6.73 -8.01
N LEU A 232 -21.54 -8.00 -8.19
CA LEU A 232 -22.95 -8.36 -8.22
C LEU A 232 -23.47 -8.86 -6.88
N LYS A 233 -22.69 -9.66 -6.16
CA LYS A 233 -23.14 -10.32 -4.93
C LYS A 233 -22.67 -9.63 -3.66
N GLN A 234 -21.62 -8.81 -3.72
CA GLN A 234 -21.08 -8.08 -2.58
C GLN A 234 -21.33 -6.58 -2.67
N ASP A 235 -22.17 -6.13 -3.59
CA ASP A 235 -22.39 -4.71 -3.88
C ASP A 235 -22.69 -3.88 -2.62
N GLN A 236 -23.62 -4.34 -1.79
CA GLN A 236 -23.97 -3.67 -0.53
C GLN A 236 -22.78 -3.54 0.42
N LEU A 237 -21.93 -4.57 0.51
CA LEU A 237 -20.72 -4.54 1.32
C LEU A 237 -19.70 -3.55 0.74
N LEU A 238 -19.50 -3.56 -0.59
CA LEU A 238 -18.59 -2.65 -1.25
C LEU A 238 -19.04 -1.19 -1.07
N GLU A 239 -20.33 -0.89 -1.27
CA GLU A 239 -20.89 0.46 -1.07
C GLU A 239 -20.76 0.93 0.38
N ALA A 240 -21.02 0.06 1.36
CA ALA A 240 -20.82 0.40 2.77
C ALA A 240 -19.35 0.76 3.10
N MET A 241 -18.38 0.08 2.47
CA MET A 241 -16.96 0.43 2.63
C MET A 241 -16.61 1.77 1.96
N LEU A 242 -17.23 2.10 0.82
CA LEU A 242 -17.03 3.36 0.11
C LEU A 242 -17.63 4.55 0.88
N ASP A 243 -18.75 4.37 1.58
CA ASP A 243 -19.36 5.41 2.42
C ASP A 243 -18.45 5.84 3.58
N LEU A 244 -17.69 4.90 4.13
CA LEU A 244 -16.70 5.18 5.16
C LEU A 244 -15.49 5.98 4.64
N ALA A 245 -15.17 5.83 3.35
CA ALA A 245 -13.98 6.41 2.73
C ALA A 245 -14.08 7.91 2.44
N ARG A 246 -15.30 8.47 2.35
CA ARG A 246 -15.57 9.91 2.13
C ARG A 246 -14.81 10.52 0.92
N PHE A 247 -14.86 9.83 -0.23
CA PHE A 247 -14.29 10.34 -1.49
C PHE A 247 -14.91 11.68 -1.90
N GLN A 248 -14.12 12.53 -2.55
CA GLN A 248 -14.52 13.88 -2.97
C GLN A 248 -15.16 13.90 -4.37
N SER A 249 -14.97 12.84 -5.16
CA SER A 249 -15.47 12.70 -6.52
C SER A 249 -16.17 11.36 -6.74
N ASP A 250 -17.18 11.35 -7.62
CA ASP A 250 -17.88 10.13 -8.03
C ASP A 250 -16.94 9.20 -8.81
N GLU A 251 -15.98 9.77 -9.56
CA GLU A 251 -14.93 9.02 -10.26
C GLU A 251 -14.02 8.28 -9.28
N ALA A 252 -13.57 8.92 -8.19
CA ALA A 252 -12.75 8.27 -7.17
C ALA A 252 -13.53 7.13 -6.51
N ARG A 253 -14.81 7.38 -6.19
CA ARG A 253 -15.69 6.35 -5.63
C ARG A 253 -15.83 5.15 -6.58
N ALA A 254 -16.05 5.39 -7.87
CA ALA A 254 -16.17 4.34 -8.87
C ALA A 254 -14.87 3.54 -9.05
N ILE A 255 -13.72 4.21 -9.10
CA ILE A 255 -12.40 3.56 -9.15
C ILE A 255 -12.16 2.73 -7.89
N ALA A 256 -12.49 3.26 -6.71
CA ALA A 256 -12.36 2.57 -5.44
C ALA A 256 -13.24 1.31 -5.39
N LYS A 257 -14.48 1.37 -5.91
CA LYS A 257 -15.37 0.21 -6.02
C LYS A 257 -14.73 -0.92 -6.80
N ILE A 258 -14.11 -0.61 -7.94
CA ILE A 258 -13.35 -1.57 -8.74
C ILE A 258 -12.13 -2.07 -7.95
N GLY A 259 -11.44 -1.20 -7.21
CA GLY A 259 -10.36 -1.57 -6.29
C GLY A 259 -10.77 -2.58 -5.23
N LEU A 260 -11.91 -2.37 -4.58
CA LEU A 260 -12.47 -3.27 -3.57
C LEU A 260 -12.92 -4.60 -4.19
N ALA A 261 -13.50 -4.57 -5.39
CA ALA A 261 -13.85 -5.79 -6.13
C ALA A 261 -12.59 -6.58 -6.55
N ASN A 262 -11.51 -5.91 -6.95
CA ASN A 262 -10.21 -6.54 -7.19
C ASN A 262 -9.64 -7.16 -5.90
N TYR A 263 -9.78 -6.47 -4.76
CA TYR A 263 -9.37 -6.99 -3.45
C TYR A 263 -10.13 -8.28 -3.10
N PHE A 264 -11.47 -8.27 -3.24
CA PHE A 264 -12.31 -9.46 -3.06
C PHE A 264 -11.85 -10.60 -3.99
N ALA A 265 -11.64 -10.32 -5.28
CA ALA A 265 -11.22 -11.33 -6.24
C ALA A 265 -9.90 -12.01 -5.84
N GLY A 266 -8.92 -11.22 -5.39
CA GLY A 266 -7.66 -11.73 -4.85
C GLY A 266 -7.84 -12.56 -3.59
N ALA A 267 -8.68 -12.10 -2.65
CA ALA A 267 -8.95 -12.80 -1.40
C ALA A 267 -9.78 -14.08 -1.58
N ALA A 268 -10.63 -14.15 -2.61
CA ALA A 268 -11.40 -15.34 -2.94
C ALA A 268 -10.55 -16.38 -3.68
N LEU A 269 -9.67 -15.92 -4.60
CA LEU A 269 -8.71 -16.78 -5.28
C LEU A 269 -7.66 -17.34 -4.32
N MET A 270 -7.25 -16.55 -3.34
CA MET A 270 -6.26 -16.90 -2.31
C MET A 270 -6.84 -16.65 -0.90
N PRO A 271 -7.69 -17.56 -0.39
CA PRO A 271 -8.35 -17.43 0.91
C PRO A 271 -7.35 -17.25 2.03
N TYR A 272 -7.61 -16.31 2.95
CA TYR A 272 -6.60 -15.81 3.89
C TYR A 272 -5.89 -16.90 4.69
N GLY A 273 -6.65 -17.75 5.38
CA GLY A 273 -6.08 -18.79 6.24
C GLY A 273 -5.25 -19.81 5.45
N ALA A 274 -5.80 -20.30 4.34
CA ALA A 274 -5.12 -21.26 3.47
C ALA A 274 -3.87 -20.66 2.82
N PHE A 275 -3.96 -19.43 2.32
CA PHE A 275 -2.85 -18.73 1.68
C PHE A 275 -1.74 -18.37 2.67
N LEU A 276 -2.08 -17.90 3.87
CA LEU A 276 -1.09 -17.63 4.93
C LEU A 276 -0.35 -18.91 5.35
N ALA A 277 -1.07 -20.03 5.50
CA ALA A 277 -0.45 -21.31 5.82
C ALA A 277 0.51 -21.77 4.73
N ALA A 278 0.06 -21.74 3.47
CA ALA A 278 0.89 -22.08 2.32
C ALA A 278 2.12 -21.17 2.19
N ALA A 279 1.96 -19.85 2.41
CA ALA A 279 3.08 -18.90 2.36
C ALA A 279 4.15 -19.21 3.41
N ARG A 280 3.75 -19.66 4.61
CA ARG A 280 4.69 -20.09 5.65
C ARG A 280 5.39 -21.39 5.28
N GLU A 281 4.63 -22.37 4.79
CA GLU A 281 5.15 -23.69 4.40
C GLU A 281 6.16 -23.60 3.24
N THR A 282 5.86 -22.80 2.22
CA THR A 282 6.72 -22.62 1.05
C THR A 282 7.81 -21.58 1.26
N ARG A 283 7.94 -21.01 2.46
CA ARG A 283 8.85 -19.87 2.75
C ARG A 283 8.68 -18.76 1.72
N HIS A 284 7.43 -18.42 1.42
CA HIS A 284 7.03 -17.33 0.54
C HIS A 284 7.57 -17.46 -0.90
N ASP A 285 7.82 -18.67 -1.40
CA ASP A 285 8.14 -18.87 -2.81
C ASP A 285 6.94 -18.47 -3.69
N LEU A 286 7.09 -17.38 -4.46
CA LEU A 286 6.03 -16.81 -5.29
C LEU A 286 5.59 -17.77 -6.40
N GLU A 287 6.49 -18.59 -6.94
CA GLU A 287 6.16 -19.53 -8.02
C GLU A 287 5.41 -20.74 -7.48
N ARG A 288 5.83 -21.28 -6.33
CA ARG A 288 5.06 -22.31 -5.61
C ARG A 288 3.66 -21.82 -5.25
N LEU A 289 3.54 -20.62 -4.70
CA LEU A 289 2.25 -20.03 -4.35
C LEU A 289 1.37 -19.80 -5.59
N ALA A 290 1.95 -19.32 -6.70
CA ALA A 290 1.22 -19.16 -7.96
C ALA A 290 0.65 -20.48 -8.46
N GLN A 291 1.44 -21.56 -8.40
CA GLN A 291 1.00 -22.90 -8.78
C GLN A 291 -0.10 -23.44 -7.85
N LEU A 292 0.05 -23.30 -6.53
CA LEU A 292 -0.91 -23.82 -5.55
C LEU A 292 -2.30 -23.18 -5.67
N PHE A 293 -2.36 -21.89 -6.02
CA PHE A 293 -3.61 -21.14 -6.08
C PHE A 293 -4.10 -20.83 -7.50
N GLY A 294 -3.37 -21.24 -8.54
CA GLY A 294 -3.71 -20.91 -9.92
C GLY A 294 -3.74 -19.40 -10.17
N ALA A 295 -2.78 -18.68 -9.59
CA ALA A 295 -2.68 -17.22 -9.62
C ALA A 295 -1.40 -16.76 -10.33
N SER A 296 -1.38 -15.53 -10.84
CA SER A 296 -0.16 -14.95 -11.42
C SER A 296 0.81 -14.51 -10.32
N ILE A 297 2.09 -14.36 -10.68
CA ILE A 297 3.12 -13.82 -9.77
C ILE A 297 2.73 -12.43 -9.23
N GLU A 298 2.13 -11.57 -10.07
CA GLU A 298 1.63 -10.26 -9.64
C GLU A 298 0.49 -10.38 -8.61
N GLN A 299 -0.44 -11.32 -8.82
CA GLN A 299 -1.55 -11.57 -7.90
C GLN A 299 -1.05 -12.11 -6.56
N VAL A 300 -0.12 -13.06 -6.57
CA VAL A 300 0.50 -13.62 -5.35
C VAL A 300 1.24 -12.54 -4.57
N ALA A 301 2.10 -11.76 -5.24
CA ALA A 301 2.84 -10.68 -4.60
C ALA A 301 1.90 -9.61 -4.02
N HIS A 302 0.83 -9.26 -4.74
CA HIS A 302 -0.20 -8.36 -4.21
C HIS A 302 -0.88 -8.97 -2.98
N ARG A 303 -1.28 -10.25 -3.02
CA ARG A 303 -1.94 -10.91 -1.88
C ARG A 303 -1.05 -10.97 -0.65
N LEU A 304 0.24 -11.28 -0.80
CA LEU A 304 1.20 -11.24 0.31
C LEU A 304 1.24 -9.88 1.02
N SER A 305 1.11 -8.78 0.27
CA SER A 305 1.05 -7.42 0.84
C SER A 305 -0.26 -7.08 1.58
N THR A 306 -1.23 -8.00 1.63
CA THR A 306 -2.54 -7.82 2.29
C THR A 306 -2.69 -8.66 3.56
N LEU A 307 -1.70 -9.46 3.95
CA LEU A 307 -1.81 -10.40 5.09
C LEU A 307 -1.67 -9.71 6.46
N GLN A 308 -2.56 -8.76 6.77
CA GLN A 308 -2.54 -7.95 7.99
C GLN A 308 -3.74 -8.17 8.92
N ARG A 309 -4.44 -9.31 8.81
CA ARG A 309 -5.56 -9.68 9.69
C ARG A 309 -5.11 -9.72 11.16
N PRO A 310 -5.77 -9.00 12.08
CA PRO A 310 -5.50 -9.10 13.52
C PRO A 310 -5.55 -10.55 14.01
N GLY A 311 -4.62 -10.92 14.89
CA GLY A 311 -4.44 -12.31 15.36
C GLY A 311 -3.84 -13.31 14.36
N ALA A 312 -3.71 -12.96 13.08
CA ALA A 312 -3.18 -13.84 12.04
C ALA A 312 -2.31 -13.09 11.01
N LYS A 313 -1.43 -12.20 11.47
CA LYS A 313 -0.56 -11.41 10.58
C LYS A 313 0.48 -12.30 9.87
N GLY A 314 0.71 -12.00 8.60
CA GLY A 314 1.84 -12.50 7.81
C GLY A 314 3.06 -11.59 7.96
N ILE A 315 4.09 -11.82 7.14
CA ILE A 315 5.23 -10.89 7.04
C ILE A 315 4.72 -9.56 6.48
N PRO A 316 5.07 -8.41 7.08
CA PRO A 316 4.75 -7.11 6.50
C PRO A 316 5.57 -6.93 5.21
N PHE A 317 4.86 -6.88 4.08
CA PHE A 317 5.45 -6.65 2.77
C PHE A 317 5.10 -5.25 2.25
N PHE A 318 6.06 -4.62 1.60
CA PHE A 318 5.76 -3.64 0.57
C PHE A 318 5.62 -4.32 -0.78
N PHE A 319 4.73 -3.81 -1.62
CA PHE A 319 4.50 -4.23 -3.00
C PHE A 319 4.42 -2.98 -3.88
N VAL A 320 5.13 -3.00 -5.00
CA VAL A 320 5.08 -1.95 -6.02
C VAL A 320 5.04 -2.56 -7.41
N ARG A 321 4.34 -1.88 -8.33
CA ARG A 321 4.43 -2.12 -9.77
C ARG A 321 4.89 -0.85 -10.47
N VAL A 322 5.94 -0.95 -11.27
CA VAL A 322 6.47 0.15 -12.09
C VAL A 322 6.37 -0.16 -13.57
N ASP A 323 6.28 0.87 -14.40
CA ASP A 323 6.52 0.77 -15.84
C ASP A 323 8.00 1.02 -16.19
N GLN A 324 8.32 0.97 -17.48
CA GLN A 324 9.68 1.14 -17.99
C GLN A 324 10.22 2.57 -17.83
N ALA A 325 9.34 3.56 -17.69
CA ALA A 325 9.72 4.94 -17.41
C ALA A 325 9.98 5.19 -15.92
N GLY A 326 9.75 4.18 -15.07
CA GLY A 326 9.85 4.30 -13.61
C GLY A 326 8.59 4.84 -12.95
N THR A 327 7.48 4.98 -13.67
CA THR A 327 6.19 5.40 -13.10
C THR A 327 5.67 4.29 -12.20
N ILE A 328 5.44 4.61 -10.93
CA ILE A 328 4.78 3.70 -10.00
C ILE A 328 3.29 3.66 -10.32
N THR A 329 2.82 2.55 -10.89
CA THR A 329 1.42 2.35 -11.29
C THR A 329 0.59 1.64 -10.22
N LYS A 330 1.23 1.04 -9.21
CA LYS A 330 0.59 0.43 -8.04
C LYS A 330 1.57 0.42 -6.87
N ARG A 331 1.11 0.73 -5.67
CA ARG A 331 1.93 0.65 -4.45
C ARG A 331 1.09 0.30 -3.24
N HIS A 332 1.63 -0.56 -2.39
CA HIS A 332 1.07 -0.95 -1.11
C HIS A 332 2.22 -1.18 -0.13
N SER A 333 2.08 -0.80 1.14
CA SER A 333 3.14 -1.03 2.13
C SER A 333 2.51 -1.36 3.48
N ALA A 334 2.78 -2.57 3.96
CA ALA A 334 2.61 -2.93 5.37
C ALA A 334 3.90 -2.70 6.18
N THR A 335 4.99 -2.27 5.53
CA THR A 335 6.29 -1.98 6.16
C THR A 335 6.44 -0.49 6.48
N ARG A 336 7.57 -0.13 7.10
CA ARG A 336 8.00 1.26 7.26
C ARG A 336 8.44 1.93 5.96
N LEU A 337 8.76 1.17 4.91
CA LEU A 337 9.20 1.73 3.63
C LEU A 337 8.08 2.59 3.05
N GLN A 338 8.38 3.88 2.90
CA GLN A 338 7.53 4.85 2.23
C GLN A 338 8.03 5.07 0.82
N PHE A 339 7.10 5.12 -0.13
CA PHE A 339 7.38 5.43 -1.52
C PHE A 339 7.14 6.91 -1.76
N ALA A 340 8.02 7.58 -2.52
CA ALA A 340 7.84 8.99 -2.87
C ALA A 340 6.43 9.20 -3.44
N ARG A 341 5.69 10.18 -2.95
CA ARG A 341 4.44 10.59 -3.59
C ARG A 341 4.75 11.30 -4.91
N PHE A 342 5.87 12.02 -4.98
CA PHE A 342 6.28 12.81 -6.12
C PHE A 342 7.73 12.54 -6.56
N GLY A 343 8.00 12.64 -7.87
CA GLY A 343 9.32 12.40 -8.46
C GLY A 343 9.64 10.92 -8.74
N GLY A 344 10.76 10.70 -9.43
CA GLY A 344 11.20 9.35 -9.80
C GLY A 344 11.76 8.56 -8.61
N ALA A 345 11.51 7.24 -8.59
CA ALA A 345 12.09 6.33 -7.62
C ALA A 345 13.62 6.26 -7.76
N CYS A 346 14.31 5.81 -6.70
CA CYS A 346 15.76 5.68 -6.73
C CYS A 346 16.22 4.72 -7.83
N PRO A 347 17.09 5.15 -8.76
CA PRO A 347 17.55 4.30 -9.87
C PRO A 347 18.41 3.11 -9.42
N LEU A 348 18.97 3.16 -8.20
CA LEU A 348 19.70 2.04 -7.60
C LEU A 348 18.77 0.92 -7.11
N TRP A 349 17.46 1.17 -7.02
CA TRP A 349 16.50 0.15 -6.60
C TRP A 349 16.34 -0.93 -7.68
N ASN A 350 16.39 -2.20 -7.27
CA ASN A 350 16.44 -3.34 -8.19
C ASN A 350 15.23 -3.49 -9.13
N VAL A 351 14.09 -2.85 -8.82
CA VAL A 351 12.90 -2.91 -9.67
C VAL A 351 13.17 -2.41 -11.11
N HIS A 352 14.05 -1.42 -11.28
CA HIS A 352 14.36 -0.87 -12.60
C HIS A 352 15.20 -1.84 -13.45
N ARG A 353 16.06 -2.64 -12.81
CA ARG A 353 16.87 -3.68 -13.48
C ARG A 353 16.03 -4.90 -13.91
N ALA A 354 14.83 -5.08 -13.36
CA ALA A 354 13.99 -6.22 -13.70
C ALA A 354 13.61 -6.27 -15.19
N PHE A 355 13.52 -5.11 -15.84
CA PHE A 355 13.25 -5.02 -17.29
C PHE A 355 14.40 -5.56 -18.16
N GLU A 356 15.63 -5.56 -17.64
CA GLU A 356 16.82 -6.03 -18.34
C GLU A 356 16.97 -7.56 -18.26
N THR A 357 16.28 -8.20 -17.31
CA THR A 357 16.39 -9.63 -17.03
C THR A 357 15.03 -10.32 -16.95
N PRO A 358 14.24 -10.35 -18.05
CA PRO A 358 12.91 -10.95 -18.04
C PRO A 358 12.92 -12.41 -17.54
N GLY A 359 11.91 -12.76 -16.75
CA GLY A 359 11.71 -14.08 -16.15
C GLY A 359 12.54 -14.36 -14.90
N ARG A 360 13.52 -13.51 -14.55
CA ARG A 360 14.41 -13.75 -13.39
C ARG A 360 13.97 -12.93 -12.18
N PHE A 361 14.02 -13.57 -11.01
CA PHE A 361 13.93 -12.84 -9.74
C PHE A 361 15.28 -12.20 -9.41
N LEU A 362 15.30 -10.88 -9.37
CA LEU A 362 16.38 -10.10 -8.82
C LEU A 362 16.19 -9.97 -7.31
N ARG A 363 17.29 -10.02 -6.57
CA ARG A 363 17.33 -9.88 -5.11
C ARG A 363 18.26 -8.74 -4.74
N GLN A 364 17.86 -7.93 -3.77
CA GLN A 364 18.66 -6.81 -3.29
C GLN A 364 18.50 -6.69 -1.78
N LEU A 365 19.64 -6.65 -1.08
CA LEU A 365 19.69 -6.13 0.27
C LEU A 365 19.84 -4.61 0.16
N ALA A 366 18.83 -3.87 0.62
CA ALA A 366 18.75 -2.42 0.45
C ALA A 366 18.72 -1.73 1.81
N GLU A 367 19.42 -0.61 1.95
CA GLU A 367 19.35 0.27 3.12
C GLU A 367 18.79 1.63 2.72
N THR A 368 17.73 2.07 3.38
CA THR A 368 17.13 3.40 3.18
C THR A 368 17.87 4.48 3.97
N PRO A 369 17.69 5.78 3.67
CA PRO A 369 18.42 6.86 4.34
C PRO A 369 18.22 6.94 5.87
N ASP A 370 17.09 6.43 6.37
CA ASP A 370 16.79 6.30 7.81
C ASP A 370 17.47 5.08 8.47
N GLY A 371 18.29 4.33 7.73
CA GLY A 371 19.06 3.18 8.21
C GLY A 371 18.27 1.87 8.27
N VAL A 372 16.99 1.87 7.87
CA VAL A 372 16.18 0.65 7.83
C VAL A 372 16.65 -0.22 6.66
N ARG A 373 16.65 -1.54 6.88
CA ARG A 373 17.20 -2.53 5.95
C ARG A 373 16.14 -3.49 5.48
N TYR A 374 16.17 -3.77 4.18
CA TYR A 374 15.15 -4.55 3.50
C TYR A 374 15.78 -5.64 2.64
N LEU A 375 15.06 -6.76 2.54
CA LEU A 375 15.20 -7.69 1.41
C LEU A 375 14.15 -7.29 0.36
N SER A 376 14.60 -6.88 -0.82
CA SER A 376 13.76 -6.52 -1.97
C SER A 376 13.93 -7.55 -3.06
N ILE A 377 12.82 -8.14 -3.53
CA ILE A 377 12.78 -8.98 -4.73
C ILE A 377 12.09 -8.23 -5.86
N ALA A 378 12.60 -8.36 -7.09
CA ALA A 378 11.99 -7.75 -8.26
C ALA A 378 11.96 -8.71 -9.45
N ARG A 379 10.93 -8.60 -10.29
CA ARG A 379 10.77 -9.40 -11.52
C ARG A 379 9.92 -8.64 -12.53
N ASP A 380 10.18 -8.83 -13.81
CA ASP A 380 9.28 -8.33 -14.85
C ASP A 380 7.92 -9.05 -14.81
N VAL A 381 6.88 -8.36 -15.26
CA VAL A 381 5.56 -8.91 -15.50
C VAL A 381 5.10 -8.39 -16.86
N SER A 382 5.25 -9.26 -17.86
CA SER A 382 4.86 -8.97 -19.24
C SER A 382 3.49 -9.59 -19.54
N LYS A 383 2.57 -8.80 -20.11
CA LYS A 383 1.22 -9.23 -20.48
C LYS A 383 1.09 -9.17 -22.01
N PRO A 384 1.23 -10.31 -22.72
CA PRO A 384 1.15 -10.35 -24.18
C PRO A 384 -0.27 -10.01 -24.65
N GLY A 385 -0.38 -9.43 -25.85
CA GLY A 385 -1.68 -9.12 -26.49
C GLY A 385 -2.36 -10.31 -27.18
N GLY A 386 -1.73 -11.49 -27.16
CA GLY A 386 -2.33 -12.75 -27.65
C GLY A 386 -2.10 -13.06 -29.13
N HIS A 387 -1.43 -12.20 -29.90
CA HIS A 387 -1.06 -12.48 -31.30
C HIS A 387 0.27 -11.82 -31.69
N PHE A 388 0.85 -12.26 -32.81
CA PHE A 388 2.05 -11.65 -33.38
C PHE A 388 1.77 -10.18 -33.75
N GLY A 389 2.67 -9.27 -33.36
CA GLY A 389 2.52 -7.83 -33.59
C GLY A 389 1.64 -7.08 -32.57
N ALA A 390 0.98 -7.78 -31.64
CA ALA A 390 0.19 -7.13 -30.60
C ALA A 390 1.09 -6.34 -29.62
N PRO A 391 0.67 -5.14 -29.17
CA PRO A 391 1.37 -4.43 -28.11
C PRO A 391 1.48 -5.28 -26.84
N VAL A 392 2.68 -5.35 -26.27
CA VAL A 392 2.94 -6.04 -25.00
C VAL A 392 2.96 -5.02 -23.88
N ARG A 393 2.11 -5.19 -22.87
CA ARG A 393 2.17 -4.36 -21.67
C ARG A 393 3.25 -4.91 -20.76
N ARG A 394 4.30 -4.12 -20.52
CA ARG A 394 5.46 -4.50 -19.71
C ARG A 394 5.49 -3.72 -18.41
N PHE A 395 5.58 -4.44 -17.30
CA PHE A 395 5.75 -3.88 -15.98
C PHE A 395 6.89 -4.60 -15.26
N ALA A 396 7.34 -4.05 -14.15
CA ALA A 396 8.12 -4.77 -13.16
C ALA A 396 7.42 -4.66 -11.82
N ILE A 397 7.48 -5.72 -11.03
CA ILE A 397 7.03 -5.70 -9.64
C ILE A 397 8.23 -5.73 -8.71
N ALA A 398 8.09 -5.07 -7.57
CA ALA A 398 8.96 -5.25 -6.42
C ALA A 398 8.12 -5.67 -5.20
N LEU A 399 8.61 -6.65 -4.48
CA LEU A 399 8.06 -7.10 -3.20
C LEU A 399 9.20 -7.13 -2.20
N GLY A 400 9.00 -6.66 -0.97
CA GLY A 400 10.05 -6.75 0.02
C GLY A 400 9.59 -6.52 1.44
N CYS A 401 10.44 -6.92 2.38
CA CYS A 401 10.18 -6.86 3.81
C CYS A 401 11.43 -6.39 4.54
N GLU A 402 11.27 -5.96 5.79
CA GLU A 402 12.42 -5.69 6.65
C GLU A 402 13.31 -6.94 6.76
N VAL A 403 14.63 -6.72 6.81
CA VAL A 403 15.62 -7.81 6.76
C VAL A 403 15.48 -8.81 7.90
N ALA A 404 14.90 -8.41 9.04
CA ALA A 404 14.58 -9.31 10.15
C ALA A 404 13.70 -10.50 9.73
N HIS A 405 12.93 -10.36 8.65
CA HIS A 405 12.10 -11.43 8.10
C HIS A 405 12.77 -12.25 6.99
N ALA A 406 13.98 -11.89 6.54
CA ALA A 406 14.64 -12.51 5.38
C ALA A 406 14.80 -14.03 5.51
N GLY A 407 15.06 -14.56 6.72
CA GLY A 407 15.17 -16.00 6.95
C GLY A 407 13.88 -16.79 6.69
N GLN A 408 12.72 -16.13 6.68
CA GLN A 408 11.42 -16.74 6.39
C GLN A 408 11.09 -16.79 4.89
N LEU A 409 11.96 -16.21 4.05
CA LEU A 409 11.82 -16.17 2.60
C LEU A 409 12.87 -17.06 1.94
N VAL A 410 12.46 -17.88 0.96
CA VAL A 410 13.41 -18.61 0.10
C VAL A 410 14.38 -17.67 -0.61
N TYR A 411 13.95 -16.43 -0.90
CA TYR A 411 14.77 -15.41 -1.54
C TYR A 411 15.88 -14.85 -0.64
N GLY A 412 15.80 -15.08 0.67
CA GLY A 412 16.88 -14.75 1.61
C GLY A 412 18.04 -15.77 1.57
N ASP A 413 17.83 -16.94 0.99
CA ASP A 413 18.81 -18.02 1.02
C ASP A 413 20.09 -17.65 0.25
N GLY A 414 21.24 -17.91 0.88
CA GLY A 414 22.57 -17.61 0.35
C GLY A 414 22.96 -16.13 0.39
N LEU A 415 22.13 -15.24 0.96
CA LEU A 415 22.50 -13.85 1.21
C LEU A 415 23.10 -13.69 2.61
N ASP A 416 24.25 -13.04 2.72
CA ASP A 416 24.79 -12.62 4.00
C ASP A 416 24.11 -11.33 4.46
N VAL A 417 23.07 -11.50 5.27
CA VAL A 417 22.28 -10.41 5.86
C VAL A 417 22.92 -9.81 7.13
N GLY A 418 24.00 -10.40 7.63
CA GLY A 418 24.70 -9.95 8.83
C GLY A 418 25.70 -8.83 8.53
N ASP A 419 26.39 -8.91 7.39
CA ASP A 419 27.32 -7.88 6.97
C ASP A 419 26.60 -6.63 6.45
N LYS A 420 26.88 -5.50 7.12
CA LYS A 420 26.35 -4.18 6.77
C LYS A 420 26.76 -3.73 5.38
N GLN A 421 27.91 -4.17 4.87
CA GLN A 421 28.46 -3.76 3.58
C GLN A 421 27.68 -4.34 2.40
N ASN A 422 26.92 -5.43 2.62
CA ASN A 422 26.12 -6.06 1.57
C ASN A 422 24.83 -5.30 1.25
N PHE A 423 24.47 -4.28 2.05
CA PHE A 423 23.27 -3.48 1.81
C PHE A 423 23.59 -2.31 0.89
N GLU A 424 22.97 -2.31 -0.29
CA GLU A 424 23.08 -1.21 -1.24
C GLU A 424 22.38 0.04 -0.67
N PRO A 425 23.09 1.19 -0.55
CA PRO A 425 22.52 2.41 0.02
C PRO A 425 21.60 3.09 -1.00
N ILE A 426 20.32 2.74 -0.96
CA ILE A 426 19.29 3.34 -1.81
C ILE A 426 18.68 4.59 -1.17
N GLY A 427 17.93 5.36 -1.96
CA GLY A 427 17.06 6.44 -1.50
C GLY A 427 15.60 6.15 -1.82
N ILE A 428 14.71 7.08 -1.45
CA ILE A 428 13.30 7.04 -1.86
C ILE A 428 13.11 7.76 -3.20
N SER A 429 13.59 9.00 -3.30
CA SER A 429 13.69 9.80 -4.52
C SER A 429 14.88 10.74 -4.38
N CYS A 430 15.56 11.09 -5.48
CA CYS A 430 16.73 11.97 -5.43
C CYS A 430 16.42 13.33 -4.77
N ARG A 431 15.20 13.86 -4.98
CA ARG A 431 14.77 15.17 -4.45
C ARG A 431 14.70 15.22 -2.92
N ILE A 432 14.50 14.09 -2.25
CA ILE A 432 14.36 14.00 -0.79
C ILE A 432 15.41 13.08 -0.15
N CYS A 433 16.39 12.61 -0.93
CA CYS A 433 17.40 11.69 -0.44
C CYS A 433 18.53 12.46 0.23
N GLU A 434 18.77 12.20 1.52
CA GLU A 434 19.81 12.85 2.32
C GLU A 434 21.24 12.33 2.06
N ARG A 435 21.42 11.28 1.25
CA ARG A 435 22.75 10.68 1.01
C ARG A 435 23.66 11.64 0.22
N VAL A 436 24.73 12.11 0.85
CA VAL A 436 25.65 13.10 0.23
C VAL A 436 26.58 12.50 -0.84
N ASN A 437 26.94 11.21 -0.73
CA ASN A 437 27.90 10.53 -1.60
C ASN A 437 27.23 9.55 -2.60
N CYS A 438 26.10 9.93 -3.19
CA CYS A 438 25.40 9.07 -4.15
C CYS A 438 25.93 9.28 -5.58
N HIS A 439 26.63 8.28 -6.12
CA HIS A 439 27.20 8.32 -7.47
C HIS A 439 26.15 8.39 -8.60
N GLN A 440 24.92 7.94 -8.35
CA GLN A 440 23.83 7.86 -9.33
C GLN A 440 22.79 8.98 -9.15
N ARG A 441 23.08 10.02 -8.35
CA ARG A 441 22.12 11.09 -8.09
C ARG A 441 21.76 11.84 -9.37
N ALA A 442 20.48 11.79 -9.74
CA ALA A 442 19.97 12.41 -10.96
C ALA A 442 19.67 13.91 -10.79
N VAL A 443 19.14 14.30 -9.62
CA VAL A 443 18.81 15.70 -9.31
C VAL A 443 19.26 16.06 -7.89
N PRO A 444 19.58 17.34 -7.62
CA PRO A 444 19.92 17.79 -6.29
C PRO A 444 18.76 17.58 -5.30
N PRO A 445 19.05 17.27 -4.02
CA PRO A 445 18.02 17.21 -2.98
C PRO A 445 17.53 18.62 -2.63
N LEU A 446 16.24 18.73 -2.28
CA LEU A 446 15.57 20.01 -1.97
C LEU A 446 16.05 20.61 -0.64
N GLU A 447 16.24 19.77 0.38
CA GLU A 447 16.54 20.21 1.76
C GLU A 447 18.04 20.44 2.04
N ARG A 448 18.93 20.36 1.05
CA ARG A 448 20.38 20.50 1.28
C ARG A 448 20.98 21.68 0.52
N ARG A 449 21.97 22.31 1.14
CA ARG A 449 22.79 23.32 0.48
C ARG A 449 23.69 22.63 -0.55
N LEU A 450 23.78 23.24 -1.72
CA LEU A 450 24.66 22.78 -2.78
C LEU A 450 25.92 23.67 -2.79
N SER A 451 27.08 23.04 -2.84
CA SER A 451 28.34 23.73 -3.11
C SER A 451 28.77 23.40 -4.53
N ILE A 452 29.18 24.42 -5.29
CA ILE A 452 29.67 24.27 -6.66
C ILE A 452 31.08 24.86 -6.68
N ASP A 453 32.06 24.02 -6.98
CA ASP A 453 33.44 24.41 -7.17
C ASP A 453 33.74 24.31 -8.67
N ALA A 454 33.92 25.46 -9.32
CA ALA A 454 34.17 25.53 -10.76
C ALA A 454 35.52 24.91 -11.17
N ASP A 455 36.47 24.82 -10.24
CA ASP A 455 37.80 24.27 -10.48
C ASP A 455 37.88 22.77 -10.14
N ARG A 456 36.79 22.19 -9.61
CA ARG A 456 36.75 20.77 -9.19
C ARG A 456 35.53 20.04 -9.74
N ARG A 457 35.75 19.02 -10.57
CA ARG A 457 34.70 18.14 -11.10
C ARG A 457 34.69 16.78 -10.41
N GLY A 458 33.69 16.54 -9.55
CA GLY A 458 33.37 15.22 -8.99
C GLY A 458 32.56 14.35 -9.95
N VAL A 459 32.03 13.20 -9.49
CA VAL A 459 31.03 12.42 -10.25
C VAL A 459 29.78 13.26 -10.49
N LEU A 460 29.32 13.95 -9.46
CA LEU A 460 28.27 14.97 -9.54
C LEU A 460 28.89 16.35 -9.78
N PRO A 461 28.18 17.28 -10.47
CA PRO A 461 28.66 18.63 -10.72
C PRO A 461 28.52 19.57 -9.51
N TYR A 462 28.06 19.06 -8.37
CA TYR A 462 27.87 19.78 -7.11
C TYR A 462 28.15 18.83 -5.94
N GLU A 463 28.52 19.41 -4.80
CA GLU A 463 28.58 18.71 -3.51
C GLU A 463 27.31 19.00 -2.71
N VAL A 464 26.80 17.98 -2.01
CA VAL A 464 25.61 18.08 -1.15
C VAL A 464 26.08 18.24 0.30
N GLY A 465 25.74 19.37 0.91
CA GLY A 465 26.10 19.72 2.29
C GLY A 465 25.20 19.14 3.37
#